data_AF-A0A4Z2J8G6-F1
#
_entry.id   AF-A0A4Z2J8G6-F1
#
_cell.length_a   1.000
_cell.length_b   1.000
_cell.length_c   1.000
_cell.angle_alpha   90.00
_cell.angle_beta   90.00
_cell.angle_gamma   90.00
#
_symmetry.space_group_name_H-M   'P 1'
#
loop_
_entity.id
_entity.type
_entity.pdbx_description
1 polymer ?
#
loop_
_entity_poly.entity_id
_entity_poly.type
_entity_poly.pdbx_seq_one_letter_code
_entity_poly.pdbx_strand_id
1 'polypeptide(L)'
;MHTLYFVMDPETLPLARDIYKLSQHPTQNFPFCVMSINMTRIALQVLREEAMSKECNRRQQVVGVLNEFYVATYLHLYQLWKTQQKTILDSGFVLKEVELFAKKNPKQMLRRLEVFLKERRAGGIPRGTSPEPQAQQPSPPQGARAGAGQGSKGKEMHFTGVCELPPDMEGEARLI
;
A
#
# COMPACT_ATOMS: atom_id res chain seq x y z
N MET A 1 2.15 12.38 -5.22
CA MET A 1 3.38 11.55 -5.12
C MET A 1 3.41 10.67 -3.88
N HIS A 2 3.12 11.16 -2.66
CA HIS A 2 3.20 10.37 -1.41
C HIS A 2 2.45 9.03 -1.41
N THR A 3 1.16 9.03 -1.76
CA THR A 3 0.36 7.79 -1.79
C THR A 3 0.91 6.79 -2.79
N LEU A 4 1.36 7.28 -3.95
CA LEU A 4 1.95 6.44 -5.00
C LEU A 4 3.25 5.78 -4.51
N TYR A 5 4.16 6.57 -3.90
CA TYR A 5 5.37 6.03 -3.27
C TYR A 5 5.02 4.92 -2.27
N PHE A 6 4.04 5.16 -1.40
CA PHE A 6 3.66 4.23 -0.35
C PHE A 6 3.05 2.90 -0.86
N VAL A 7 2.33 2.93 -2.00
CA VAL A 7 1.70 1.72 -2.55
C VAL A 7 2.55 1.03 -3.62
N MET A 8 3.60 1.67 -4.13
CA MET A 8 4.46 1.09 -5.17
C MET A 8 5.78 0.56 -4.62
N ASP A 9 6.25 1.04 -3.47
CA ASP A 9 7.50 0.59 -2.87
C ASP A 9 7.33 -0.79 -2.20
N PRO A 10 8.11 -1.83 -2.59
CA PRO A 10 8.02 -3.16 -2.01
C PRO A 10 8.24 -3.21 -0.50
N GLU A 11 9.04 -2.29 0.06
CA GLU A 11 9.28 -2.28 1.52
C GLU A 11 8.02 -1.84 2.28
N THR A 12 7.27 -0.88 1.74
CA THR A 12 6.12 -0.27 2.42
C THR A 12 4.76 -0.81 1.97
N LEU A 13 4.69 -1.47 0.81
CA LEU A 13 3.48 -2.11 0.27
C LEU A 13 2.78 -3.07 1.25
N PRO A 14 3.47 -3.93 2.04
CA PRO A 14 2.81 -4.77 3.02
C PRO A 14 2.02 -3.98 4.06
N LEU A 15 2.55 -2.84 4.52
CA LEU A 15 1.82 -1.94 5.42
C LEU A 15 0.61 -1.32 4.73
N ALA A 16 0.76 -0.85 3.49
CA ALA A 16 -0.35 -0.30 2.71
C ALA A 16 -1.49 -1.34 2.55
N ARG A 17 -1.16 -2.61 2.31
CA ARG A 17 -2.13 -3.71 2.24
C ARG A 17 -2.83 -3.97 3.56
N ASP A 18 -2.11 -3.93 4.67
CA ASP A 18 -2.71 -4.08 6.01
C ASP A 18 -3.72 -2.96 6.31
N ILE A 19 -3.40 -1.74 5.91
CA ILE A 19 -4.31 -0.60 6.08
C ILE A 19 -5.51 -0.72 5.14
N TYR A 20 -5.29 -1.16 3.89
CA TYR A 20 -6.39 -1.42 2.97
C TYR A 20 -7.35 -2.48 3.52
N LYS A 21 -6.85 -3.54 4.16
CA LYS A 21 -7.71 -4.50 4.86
C LYS A 21 -8.52 -3.84 5.98
N LEU A 22 -7.91 -2.95 6.77
CA LEU A 22 -8.64 -2.18 7.79
C LEU A 22 -9.71 -1.27 7.17
N SER A 23 -9.49 -0.73 5.97
CA SER A 23 -10.47 0.09 5.26
C SER A 23 -11.77 -0.65 4.94
N GLN A 24 -11.69 -1.97 4.80
CA GLN A 24 -12.83 -2.86 4.56
C GLN A 24 -13.41 -3.47 5.83
N HIS A 25 -12.88 -3.11 7.01
CA HIS A 25 -13.37 -3.66 8.26
C HIS A 25 -14.81 -3.20 8.52
N PRO A 26 -15.75 -4.10 8.83
CA PRO A 26 -17.20 -3.79 8.84
C PRO A 26 -17.57 -2.69 9.85
N THR A 27 -16.92 -2.67 11.01
CA THR A 27 -17.22 -1.73 12.10
C THR A 27 -16.32 -0.51 12.08
N GLN A 28 -15.01 -0.70 12.28
CA GLN A 28 -14.05 0.40 12.33
C GLN A 28 -14.10 1.22 11.04
N ASN A 29 -14.13 0.55 9.89
CA ASN A 29 -13.81 1.14 8.59
C ASN A 29 -12.44 1.87 8.67
N PHE A 30 -11.93 2.36 7.55
CA PHE A 30 -10.78 3.27 7.58
C PHE A 30 -10.77 4.09 6.29
N PRO A 31 -10.92 5.41 6.34
CA PRO A 31 -11.04 6.23 5.14
C PRO A 31 -9.65 6.46 4.49
N PHE A 32 -9.09 5.43 3.85
CA PHE A 32 -7.69 5.36 3.39
C PHE A 32 -7.26 6.56 2.54
N CYS A 33 -7.96 6.85 1.45
CA CYS A 33 -7.58 7.96 0.57
C CYS A 33 -7.74 9.33 1.23
N VAL A 34 -8.80 9.53 2.02
CA VAL A 34 -9.04 10.79 2.73
C VAL A 34 -7.98 11.03 3.81
N MET A 35 -7.61 9.98 4.56
CA MET A 35 -6.53 10.06 5.54
C MET A 35 -5.18 10.31 4.88
N SER A 36 -4.93 9.76 3.70
CA SER A 36 -3.71 10.00 2.93
C SER A 36 -3.49 11.49 2.59
N ILE A 37 -4.55 12.19 2.21
CA ILE A 37 -4.49 13.63 1.97
C ILE A 37 -4.11 14.38 3.25
N ASN A 38 -4.71 13.99 4.38
CA ASN A 38 -4.38 14.58 5.68
C ASN A 38 -2.93 14.29 6.12
N MET A 39 -2.42 13.08 5.90
CA MET A 39 -1.02 12.74 6.22
C MET A 39 -0.06 13.56 5.35
N THR A 40 -0.41 13.79 4.08
CA THR A 40 0.36 14.69 3.20
C THR A 40 0.40 16.11 3.76
N ARG A 41 -0.75 16.65 4.22
CA ARG A 41 -0.81 17.97 4.85
C ARG A 41 0.10 18.04 6.09
N ILE A 42 0.02 17.07 6.99
CA ILE A 42 0.84 17.04 8.21
C ILE A 42 2.33 16.98 7.85
N ALA A 43 2.73 16.10 6.92
CA ALA A 43 4.12 15.98 6.48
C ALA A 43 4.68 17.31 5.94
N LEU A 44 3.91 18.01 5.10
CA LEU A 44 4.30 19.31 4.56
C LEU A 44 4.37 20.40 5.63
N GLN A 45 3.48 20.38 6.62
CA GLN A 45 3.53 21.33 7.74
C GLN A 45 4.77 21.13 8.59
N VAL A 46 5.10 19.89 8.95
CA VAL A 46 6.31 19.55 9.73
C VAL A 46 7.57 19.96 8.97
N LEU A 47 7.60 19.79 7.65
CA LEU A 47 8.70 20.27 6.81
C LEU A 47 8.80 21.79 6.80
N ARG A 48 7.67 22.50 6.62
CA ARG A 48 7.61 23.97 6.61
C ARG A 48 8.00 24.58 7.95
N GLU A 49 7.71 23.90 9.05
CA GLU A 49 8.12 24.27 10.41
C GLU A 49 9.60 23.89 10.69
N GLU A 50 10.35 23.45 9.67
CA GLU A 50 11.78 23.10 9.70
C GLU A 50 12.16 21.97 10.68
N ALA A 51 11.17 21.26 11.24
CA ALA A 51 11.38 20.24 12.26
C ALA A 51 12.12 19.00 11.71
N MET A 52 12.19 18.84 10.39
CA MET A 52 12.92 17.78 9.69
C MET A 52 14.21 18.26 9.01
N SER A 53 14.54 19.56 9.04
CA SER A 53 15.67 20.13 8.28
C SER A 53 17.00 19.46 8.60
N LYS A 54 17.25 19.14 9.88
CA LYS A 54 18.46 18.41 10.28
C LYS A 54 18.56 17.04 9.63
N GLU A 55 17.45 16.32 9.49
CA GLU A 55 17.44 14.98 8.91
C GLU A 55 17.54 15.04 7.38
N CYS A 56 16.83 15.97 6.74
CA CYS A 56 16.97 16.25 5.32
C CYS A 56 18.43 16.58 4.95
N ASN A 57 19.08 17.44 5.74
CA ASN A 57 20.49 17.82 5.53
C ASN A 57 21.43 16.64 5.81
N ARG A 58 21.17 15.84 6.84
CA ARG A 58 21.99 14.66 7.14
C ARG A 58 21.98 13.65 5.99
N ARG A 59 20.82 13.46 5.33
CA ARG A 59 20.65 12.52 4.21
C ARG A 59 20.87 13.15 2.83
N GLN A 60 21.01 14.47 2.75
CA GLN A 60 21.05 15.24 1.50
C GLN A 60 19.86 14.94 0.58
N GLN A 61 18.67 14.68 1.15
CA GLN A 61 17.47 14.28 0.41
C GLN A 61 16.20 14.78 1.10
N VAL A 62 15.53 15.77 0.51
CA VAL A 62 14.26 16.29 1.05
C VAL A 62 13.11 15.35 0.72
N VAL A 63 12.98 14.97 -0.56
CA VAL A 63 11.85 14.17 -1.06
C VAL A 63 11.81 12.77 -0.41
N GLY A 64 12.97 12.11 -0.29
CA GLY A 64 13.07 10.81 0.37
C GLY A 64 12.66 10.86 1.84
N VAL A 65 13.20 11.82 2.59
CA VAL A 65 12.85 12.02 4.01
C VAL A 65 11.38 12.36 4.20
N LEU A 66 10.80 13.19 3.31
CA LEU A 66 9.38 13.54 3.37
C LEU A 66 8.48 12.34 3.06
N ASN A 67 8.84 11.52 2.07
CA ASN A 67 8.12 10.29 1.72
C ASN A 67 8.14 9.29 2.89
N GLU A 68 9.31 9.04 3.48
CA GLU A 68 9.41 8.18 4.65
C GLU A 68 8.60 8.72 5.83
N PHE A 69 8.65 10.04 6.06
CA PHE A 69 7.89 10.66 7.14
C PHE A 69 6.39 10.58 6.93
N TYR A 70 5.93 10.72 5.68
CA TYR A 70 4.55 10.47 5.30
C TYR A 70 4.13 9.03 5.67
N VAL A 71 4.93 8.03 5.32
CA VAL A 71 4.65 6.62 5.65
C VAL A 71 4.68 6.41 7.17
N ALA A 72 5.63 7.02 7.88
CA ALA A 72 5.73 6.94 9.32
C ALA A 72 4.51 7.52 10.03
N THR A 73 4.02 8.67 9.56
CA THR A 73 2.79 9.31 10.06
C THR A 73 1.59 8.39 9.82
N TYR A 74 1.53 7.77 8.63
CA TYR A 74 0.48 6.80 8.29
C TYR A 74 0.52 5.54 9.17
N LEU A 75 1.71 5.01 9.43
CA LEU A 75 1.90 3.87 10.34
C LEU A 75 1.35 4.18 11.74
N HIS A 76 1.66 5.36 12.28
CA HIS A 76 1.13 5.76 13.58
C HIS A 76 -0.38 5.95 13.59
N LEU A 77 -0.93 6.58 12.56
CA LEU A 77 -2.39 6.68 12.37
C LEU A 77 -3.04 5.30 12.34
N TYR A 78 -2.51 4.38 11.53
CA TYR A 78 -3.03 3.01 11.41
C TYR A 78 -2.99 2.26 12.74
N GLN A 79 -1.87 2.32 13.45
CA GLN A 79 -1.73 1.68 14.76
C GLN A 79 -2.71 2.28 15.77
N LEU A 80 -2.80 3.60 15.84
CA LEU A 80 -3.73 4.30 16.73
C LEU A 80 -5.18 3.88 16.44
N TRP A 81 -5.57 3.91 15.17
CA TRP A 81 -6.91 3.55 14.74
C TRP A 81 -7.25 2.10 15.11
N LYS A 82 -6.37 1.17 14.73
CA LYS A 82 -6.58 -0.26 14.94
C LYS A 82 -6.56 -0.66 16.41
N THR A 83 -5.61 -0.15 17.19
CA THR A 83 -5.44 -0.55 18.60
C THR A 83 -6.56 0.01 19.48
N GLN A 84 -7.03 1.22 19.19
CA GLN A 84 -8.12 1.85 19.94
C GLN A 84 -9.50 1.62 19.32
N GLN A 85 -9.62 0.75 18.30
CA GLN A 85 -10.87 0.43 17.62
C GLN A 85 -11.65 1.68 17.16
N LYS A 86 -10.93 2.66 16.59
CA LYS A 86 -11.52 3.92 16.13
C LYS A 86 -12.48 3.69 14.96
N THR A 87 -13.39 4.63 14.79
CA THR A 87 -14.35 4.69 13.69
C THR A 87 -14.25 6.00 12.94
N ILE A 88 -14.98 6.13 11.85
CA ILE A 88 -15.05 7.38 11.07
C ILE A 88 -15.50 8.56 11.93
N LEU A 89 -16.34 8.35 12.95
CA LEU A 89 -16.79 9.41 13.87
C LEU A 89 -15.63 10.00 14.70
N ASP A 90 -14.57 9.22 14.93
CA ASP A 90 -13.41 9.64 15.71
C ASP A 90 -12.37 10.41 14.88
N SER A 91 -12.54 10.48 13.55
CA SER A 91 -11.53 10.98 12.61
C SER A 91 -10.95 12.34 12.99
N GLY A 92 -11.81 13.29 13.43
CA GLY A 92 -11.36 14.63 13.82
C GLY A 92 -10.41 14.61 15.03
N PHE A 93 -10.72 13.81 16.04
CA PHE A 93 -9.88 13.67 17.23
C PHE A 93 -8.58 12.94 16.89
N VAL A 94 -8.67 11.86 16.13
CA VAL A 94 -7.51 11.07 15.68
C VAL A 94 -6.54 11.93 14.87
N LEU A 95 -7.04 12.73 13.92
CA LEU A 95 -6.20 13.62 13.11
C LEU A 95 -5.47 14.66 13.97
N LYS A 96 -6.16 15.24 14.97
CA LYS A 96 -5.55 16.19 15.89
C LYS A 96 -4.45 15.56 16.73
N GLU A 97 -4.66 14.33 17.22
CA GLU A 97 -3.67 13.57 17.98
C GLU A 97 -2.44 13.25 17.13
N VAL A 98 -2.65 12.74 15.91
CA VAL A 98 -1.57 12.40 14.97
C VAL A 98 -0.78 13.65 14.57
N GLU A 99 -1.44 14.78 14.25
CA GLU A 99 -0.76 16.03 13.91
C GLU A 99 0.11 16.52 15.07
N LEU A 100 -0.43 16.52 16.30
CA LEU A 100 0.30 16.95 17.48
C LEU A 100 1.52 16.05 17.75
N PHE A 101 1.35 14.73 17.65
CA PHE A 101 2.41 13.77 17.89
C PHE A 101 3.51 13.88 16.83
N ALA A 102 3.14 13.97 15.55
CA ALA A 102 4.06 14.07 14.42
C ALA A 102 4.92 15.34 14.49
N LYS A 103 4.32 16.49 14.84
CA LYS A 103 5.04 17.76 15.02
C LYS A 103 6.01 17.74 16.18
N LYS A 104 5.61 17.16 17.32
CA LYS A 104 6.46 17.10 18.51
C LYS A 104 7.59 16.07 18.38
N ASN A 105 7.38 14.99 17.63
CA ASN A 105 8.26 13.82 17.64
C ASN A 105 8.68 13.33 16.24
N PRO A 106 9.15 14.19 15.31
CA PRO A 106 9.36 13.78 13.91
C PRO A 106 10.45 12.73 13.74
N LYS A 107 11.53 12.81 14.54
CA LYS A 107 12.59 11.80 14.54
C LYS A 107 12.13 10.45 15.09
N GLN A 108 11.29 10.48 16.13
CA GLN A 108 10.74 9.25 16.70
C GLN A 108 9.82 8.57 15.69
N MET A 109 9.09 9.34 14.88
CA MET A 109 8.26 8.82 13.81
C MET A 109 9.05 8.00 12.80
N LEU A 110 10.12 8.59 12.24
CA LEU A 110 11.02 7.89 11.32
C LEU A 110 11.63 6.64 11.94
N ARG A 111 12.10 6.72 13.20
CA ARG A 111 12.67 5.56 13.91
C ARG A 111 11.66 4.43 14.09
N ARG A 112 10.40 4.74 14.44
CA ARG A 112 9.34 3.73 14.59
C ARG A 112 9.05 3.01 13.27
N LEU A 113 9.03 3.74 12.16
CA LEU A 113 8.89 3.15 10.84
C LEU A 113 10.07 2.22 10.53
N GLU A 114 11.30 2.67 10.76
CA GLU A 114 12.50 1.87 10.51
C GLU A 114 12.47 0.54 11.27
N VAL A 115 12.12 0.57 12.56
CA VAL A 115 11.99 -0.63 13.40
C VAL A 115 10.92 -1.56 12.84
N PHE A 116 9.72 -1.03 12.55
CA PHE A 116 8.62 -1.80 11.98
C PHE A 116 9.00 -2.51 10.66
N LEU A 117 9.69 -1.80 9.76
CA LEU A 117 10.14 -2.37 8.49
C LEU A 117 11.26 -3.41 8.67
N LYS A 118 12.12 -3.25 9.68
CA LYS A 118 13.17 -4.25 10.01
C LYS A 118 12.56 -5.53 10.59
N GLU A 119 11.63 -5.41 11.52
CA GLU A 119 10.92 -6.56 12.11
C GLU A 119 10.16 -7.36 11.05
N ARG A 120 9.52 -6.67 10.11
CA ARG A 120 8.82 -7.30 8.96
C ARG A 120 9.77 -8.08 8.04
N ARG A 121 11.00 -7.58 7.85
CA ARG A 121 12.05 -8.28 7.08
C ARG A 121 12.54 -9.53 7.82
N ALA A 122 12.75 -9.42 9.13
CA ALA A 122 13.22 -10.53 9.95
C ALA A 122 12.16 -11.62 10.16
N GLY A 123 10.88 -11.25 10.20
CA GLY A 123 9.75 -12.18 10.36
C GLY A 123 9.31 -12.89 9.07
N GLY A 124 10.11 -12.86 8.01
CA GLY A 124 9.83 -13.56 6.75
C GLY A 124 9.82 -15.08 6.95
N ILE A 125 8.63 -15.69 7.00
CA ILE A 125 8.44 -17.13 6.78
C ILE A 125 9.08 -17.49 5.43
N PRO A 126 9.89 -18.56 5.33
CA PRO A 126 10.39 -19.03 4.04
C PRO A 126 9.18 -19.33 3.15
N ARG A 127 9.17 -18.80 1.92
CA ARG A 127 8.19 -19.22 0.91
C ARG A 127 8.26 -20.75 0.84
N GLY A 128 7.29 -21.40 1.48
CA GLY A 128 7.07 -22.83 1.32
C GLY A 128 6.88 -23.07 -0.16
N THR A 129 7.78 -23.86 -0.74
CA THR A 129 7.52 -24.60 -1.96
C THR A 129 6.30 -25.46 -1.69
N SER A 130 5.11 -24.92 -1.95
CA SER A 130 3.91 -25.72 -2.05
C SER A 130 3.97 -26.39 -3.42
N PRO A 131 4.00 -27.73 -3.49
CA PRO A 131 3.99 -28.43 -4.75
C PRO A 131 2.68 -28.12 -5.48
N GLU A 132 2.85 -27.78 -6.75
CA GLU A 132 1.82 -27.67 -7.77
C GLU A 132 0.86 -28.87 -7.69
N PRO A 133 -0.47 -28.68 -7.59
CA PRO A 133 -1.38 -29.79 -7.74
C PRO A 133 -1.35 -30.21 -9.20
N GLN A 134 -0.75 -31.37 -9.48
CA GLN A 134 -0.81 -32.02 -10.79
C GLN A 134 -2.27 -32.07 -11.27
N ALA A 135 -2.57 -31.32 -12.32
CA ALA A 135 -3.81 -31.41 -13.05
C ALA A 135 -3.93 -32.83 -13.64
N GLN A 136 -4.81 -33.64 -13.06
CA GLN A 136 -5.24 -34.91 -13.65
C GLN A 136 -6.04 -34.61 -14.91
N GLN A 137 -5.50 -34.99 -16.07
CA GLN A 137 -6.24 -35.11 -17.33
C GLN A 137 -7.32 -36.20 -17.21
N PRO A 138 -8.55 -35.97 -17.71
CA PRO A 138 -9.41 -37.04 -18.19
C PRO A 138 -9.40 -37.10 -19.71
N SER A 139 -9.22 -38.31 -20.25
CA SER A 139 -9.37 -38.66 -21.67
C SER A 139 -10.84 -38.51 -22.15
N PRO A 140 -11.09 -38.37 -23.47
CA PRO A 140 -12.40 -37.99 -24.00
C PRO A 140 -13.30 -39.21 -24.29
N PRO A 141 -14.62 -38.98 -24.44
CA PRO A 141 -15.39 -39.73 -25.43
C PRO A 141 -16.02 -38.81 -26.48
N GLN A 142 -16.00 -39.33 -27.71
CA GLN A 142 -16.59 -38.82 -28.92
C GLN A 142 -18.12 -38.75 -28.83
N GLY A 143 -18.73 -37.75 -29.50
CA GLY A 143 -20.18 -37.73 -29.71
C GLY A 143 -20.66 -36.41 -30.32
N ALA A 144 -20.79 -36.38 -31.65
CA ALA A 144 -21.29 -35.25 -32.43
C ALA A 144 -22.78 -34.96 -32.16
N ARG A 145 -23.17 -33.67 -32.18
CA ARG A 145 -24.17 -33.12 -33.11
C ARG A 145 -24.37 -31.60 -32.94
N ALA A 146 -24.71 -31.00 -34.09
CA ALA A 146 -24.80 -29.58 -34.39
C ALA A 146 -25.96 -28.85 -33.70
N GLY A 147 -25.80 -27.53 -33.55
CA GLY A 147 -26.88 -26.60 -33.21
C GLY A 147 -26.37 -25.16 -33.22
N ALA A 148 -26.76 -24.39 -34.24
CA ALA A 148 -26.45 -22.99 -34.43
C ALA A 148 -27.05 -22.09 -33.34
N GLY A 149 -26.37 -20.99 -33.01
CA GLY A 149 -26.90 -19.94 -32.13
C GLY A 149 -25.92 -18.79 -31.96
N GLN A 150 -26.07 -17.75 -32.78
CA GLN A 150 -25.43 -16.44 -32.60
C GLN A 150 -25.86 -15.83 -31.26
N GLY A 151 -24.88 -15.38 -30.48
CA GLY A 151 -25.11 -14.63 -29.26
C GLY A 151 -23.89 -13.78 -28.93
N SER A 152 -23.96 -12.49 -29.27
CA SER A 152 -23.00 -11.46 -28.86
C SER A 152 -22.87 -11.48 -27.33
N LYS A 153 -21.70 -11.88 -26.81
CA LYS A 153 -21.39 -11.82 -25.38
C LYS A 153 -20.26 -10.83 -25.16
N GLY A 154 -20.55 -9.89 -24.26
CA GLY A 154 -19.75 -8.72 -23.95
C GLY A 154 -18.31 -9.06 -23.62
N LYS A 155 -17.42 -8.18 -24.04
CA LYS A 155 -16.01 -8.20 -23.72
C LYS A 155 -15.87 -8.12 -22.21
N GLU A 156 -15.56 -9.25 -21.59
CA GLU A 156 -15.23 -9.36 -20.18
C GLU A 156 -13.98 -8.52 -19.94
N MET A 157 -14.12 -7.39 -19.23
CA MET A 157 -12.98 -6.54 -18.91
C MET A 157 -12.21 -7.18 -17.77
N HIS A 158 -11.16 -7.91 -18.11
CA HIS A 158 -10.22 -8.45 -17.15
C HIS A 158 -9.42 -7.29 -16.55
N PHE A 159 -9.80 -6.82 -15.36
CA PHE A 159 -9.05 -5.82 -14.61
C PHE A 159 -7.81 -6.49 -14.00
N THR A 160 -6.71 -6.49 -14.74
CA THR A 160 -5.39 -6.83 -14.21
C THR A 160 -4.98 -5.71 -13.25
N GLY A 161 -4.90 -6.04 -11.96
CA GLY A 161 -4.35 -5.13 -10.96
C GLY A 161 -2.95 -4.66 -11.37
N VAL A 162 -2.57 -3.47 -10.92
CA VAL A 162 -1.37 -2.68 -11.31
C VAL A 162 -0.02 -3.40 -11.08
N CYS A 163 0.00 -4.68 -10.73
CA CYS A 163 1.21 -5.46 -10.46
C CYS A 163 1.36 -6.73 -11.30
N GLU A 164 0.47 -7.02 -12.26
CA GLU A 164 0.67 -8.13 -13.20
C GLU A 164 0.83 -7.57 -14.62
N LEU A 165 2.08 -7.42 -15.05
CA LEU A 165 2.41 -7.21 -16.45
C LEU A 165 2.37 -8.56 -17.18
N PRO A 166 1.70 -8.68 -18.33
CA PRO A 166 1.80 -9.87 -19.16
C PRO A 166 3.26 -10.10 -19.56
N PRO A 167 3.76 -11.35 -19.49
CA PRO A 167 5.04 -11.67 -20.09
C PRO A 167 4.82 -11.67 -21.59
N ASP A 168 5.27 -10.60 -22.26
CA ASP A 168 5.66 -10.55 -23.68
C ASP A 168 5.50 -9.11 -24.18
N MET A 169 6.50 -8.27 -23.93
CA MET A 169 6.79 -7.09 -24.75
C MET A 169 8.30 -6.83 -24.72
N GLU A 170 9.10 -7.82 -25.15
CA GLU A 170 10.43 -7.53 -25.68
C GLU A 170 10.25 -7.05 -27.13
N GLY A 171 10.17 -5.74 -27.30
CA GLY A 171 10.09 -5.08 -28.59
C GLY A 171 10.88 -3.78 -28.56
N GLU A 172 11.98 -3.76 -29.30
CA GLU A 172 13.00 -2.72 -29.40
C GLU A 172 12.47 -1.28 -29.39
N ALA A 173 12.90 -0.48 -28.42
CA ALA A 173 12.80 0.97 -28.50
C ALA A 173 13.85 1.50 -29.49
N ARG A 174 13.43 1.80 -30.73
CA ARG A 174 14.24 2.64 -31.63
C ARG A 174 14.08 4.10 -31.25
N LEU A 175 15.20 4.72 -30.88
CA LEU A 175 15.32 6.17 -30.67
C LEU A 175 15.14 6.89 -32.01
N ILE A 176 14.27 7.90 -32.04
CA ILE A 176 14.32 9.00 -33.01
C ILE A 176 14.83 10.23 -32.24
#